data_AF-A0A520HTC2-F1
#
_entry.id   AF-A0A520HTC2-F1
#
_cell.length_a   1.000
_cell.length_b   1.000
_cell.length_c   1.000
_cell.angle_alpha   90.00
_cell.angle_beta   90.00
_cell.angle_gamma   90.00
#
_symmetry.space_group_name_H-M   'P 1'
#
loop_
_entity.id
_entity.type
_entity.pdbx_description
1 polymer ?
#
loop_
_entity_poly.entity_id
_entity_poly.type
_entity_poly.pdbx_seq_one_letter_code
_entity_poly.pdbx_strand_id
1 'polypeptide(L)'
;MASEAENRAAFDVQAGYCAAMAAPVTARVCVAVGQALDRTSATGRRVLDWPGEPVADAVVLRLVGGLHALHRAGVDADLSRVFEGAVTDAAAVAVALGRVVRDHDAALLPWLDGPPQTNEPGRSGALMLGLIALAQRHGPKIELLEIGSSAGLNLLIDRYRFDLGGTPYGPADSPVTIRPAWTGPPAPSVPLDIVSVRGCDINPIDATDPAVAARLAAYVWPDTPERLARVRTAIAMLGARGPDRRRAPEASRSRCARAPVARACRARHRPRAAPRPPGRSHQSG
;
A
#
# COMPACT_ATOMS: atom_id res chain seq x y z
N MET A 1 -0.10 20.90 -16.64
CA MET A 1 1.18 20.27 -16.30
C MET A 1 1.66 20.90 -15.02
N ALA A 2 2.06 20.11 -14.02
CA ALA A 2 2.64 20.67 -12.81
C ALA A 2 3.96 21.39 -13.14
N SER A 3 4.21 22.51 -12.48
CA SER A 3 5.48 23.20 -12.47
C SER A 3 6.51 22.45 -11.62
N GLU A 4 7.80 22.73 -11.83
CA GLU A 4 8.86 22.17 -10.98
C GLU A 4 8.63 22.50 -9.50
N ALA A 5 8.12 23.71 -9.20
CA ALA A 5 7.80 24.12 -7.82
C ALA A 5 6.71 23.24 -7.20
N GLU A 6 5.66 22.89 -7.95
CA GLU A 6 4.62 21.97 -7.49
C GLU A 6 5.16 20.54 -7.31
N ASN A 7 6.00 20.07 -8.24
CA ASN A 7 6.65 18.77 -8.14
C ASN A 7 7.55 18.65 -6.90
N ARG A 8 8.28 19.73 -6.55
CA ARG A 8 9.08 19.79 -5.31
C ARG A 8 8.19 19.88 -4.07
N ALA A 9 7.15 20.70 -4.08
CA ALA A 9 6.23 20.85 -2.94
C ALA A 9 5.53 19.54 -2.55
N ALA A 10 5.34 18.62 -3.51
CA ALA A 10 4.77 17.30 -3.23
C ALA A 10 5.59 16.48 -2.21
N PHE A 11 6.91 16.70 -2.12
CA PHE A 11 7.77 16.02 -1.13
C PHE A 11 7.43 16.41 0.30
N ASP A 12 7.17 17.69 0.55
CA ASP A 12 6.75 18.18 1.88
C ASP A 12 5.35 17.65 2.24
N VAL A 13 4.44 17.59 1.27
CA VAL A 13 3.11 16.99 1.46
C VAL A 13 3.23 15.52 1.87
N GLN A 14 4.03 14.74 1.14
CA GLN A 14 4.24 13.33 1.46
C GLN A 14 4.94 13.14 2.80
N ALA A 15 5.92 13.99 3.13
CA ALA A 15 6.59 13.98 4.44
C ALA A 15 5.59 14.24 5.57
N GLY A 16 4.63 15.16 5.38
CA GLY A 16 3.54 15.41 6.32
C GLY A 16 2.66 14.17 6.55
N TYR A 17 2.32 13.43 5.49
CA TYR A 17 1.59 12.16 5.63
C TYR A 17 2.40 11.10 6.40
N CYS A 18 3.71 11.00 6.14
CA CYS A 18 4.60 10.10 6.87
C CYS A 18 4.66 10.47 8.36
N ALA A 19 4.82 11.75 8.70
CA ALA A 19 4.83 12.23 10.07
C ALA A 19 3.51 11.94 10.80
N ALA A 20 2.37 12.18 10.14
CA ALA A 20 1.04 11.88 10.70
C ALA A 20 0.81 10.39 10.97
N MET A 21 1.54 9.51 10.28
CA MET A 21 1.51 8.05 10.49
C MET A 21 2.71 7.54 11.30
N ALA A 22 3.38 8.43 12.06
CA ALA A 22 4.51 8.11 12.93
C ALA A 22 5.67 7.39 12.19
N ALA A 23 5.97 7.82 10.96
CA ALA A 23 7.04 7.29 10.13
C ALA A 23 8.20 8.31 9.95
N PRO A 24 8.99 8.59 11.00
CA PRO A 24 10.00 9.65 10.99
C PRO A 24 11.16 9.40 10.04
N VAL A 25 11.58 8.14 9.79
CA VAL A 25 12.64 7.84 8.83
C VAL A 25 12.15 8.17 7.42
N THR A 26 10.97 7.65 7.05
CA THR A 26 10.39 7.90 5.72
C THR A 26 10.10 9.38 5.49
N ALA A 27 9.62 10.10 6.50
CA ALA A 27 9.39 11.55 6.42
C ALA A 27 10.68 12.32 6.12
N ARG A 28 11.78 11.98 6.82
CA ARG A 28 13.10 12.59 6.60
C ARG A 28 13.62 12.34 5.19
N VAL A 29 13.49 11.11 4.70
CA VAL A 29 13.88 10.73 3.33
C VAL A 29 13.10 11.55 2.30
N CYS A 30 11.79 11.74 2.49
CA CYS A 30 10.97 12.55 1.60
C CYS A 30 11.47 13.99 1.51
N VAL A 31 11.70 14.66 2.65
CA VAL A 31 12.20 16.04 2.68
C VAL A 31 13.58 16.13 2.02
N ALA A 32 14.50 15.27 2.43
CA ALA A 32 15.89 15.33 1.98
C ALA A 32 16.05 15.05 0.48
N VAL A 33 15.32 14.07 -0.07
CA VAL A 33 15.38 13.81 -1.53
C VAL A 33 14.74 14.95 -2.31
N GLY A 34 13.66 15.58 -1.82
CA GLY A 34 13.03 16.74 -2.45
C GLY A 34 13.98 17.94 -2.59
N GLN A 35 14.87 18.13 -1.60
CA GLN A 35 15.92 19.15 -1.60
C GLN A 35 17.12 18.76 -2.48
N ALA A 36 17.48 17.48 -2.49
CA ALA A 36 18.67 16.99 -3.19
C ALA A 36 18.46 16.72 -4.69
N LEU A 37 17.21 16.62 -5.17
CA LEU A 37 16.90 16.37 -6.57
C LEU A 37 17.35 17.52 -7.47
N ASP A 38 18.13 17.17 -8.49
CA ASP A 38 18.58 18.06 -9.55
C ASP A 38 18.35 17.43 -10.95
N ARG A 39 18.78 18.12 -12.02
CA ARG A 39 18.62 17.66 -13.41
C ARG A 39 19.76 16.80 -13.93
N THR A 40 20.72 16.39 -13.09
CA THR A 40 21.90 15.63 -13.54
C THR A 40 21.56 14.16 -13.83
N SER A 41 20.53 13.61 -13.18
CA SER A 41 20.01 12.25 -13.42
C SER A 41 18.71 12.24 -14.25
N ALA A 42 18.43 11.13 -14.95
CA ALA A 42 17.17 10.92 -15.65
C ALA A 42 15.99 10.83 -14.68
N THR A 43 16.17 10.19 -13.53
CA THR A 43 15.21 10.14 -12.42
C THR A 43 14.90 11.55 -11.93
N GLY A 44 15.92 12.37 -11.70
CA GLY A 44 15.78 13.77 -11.28
C GLY A 44 14.97 14.60 -12.28
N ARG A 45 15.36 14.56 -13.56
CA ARG A 45 14.59 15.22 -14.64
C ARG A 45 13.14 14.73 -14.69
N ARG A 46 12.91 13.41 -14.63
CA ARG A 46 11.57 12.84 -14.74
C ARG A 46 10.64 13.25 -13.61
N VAL A 47 11.17 13.39 -12.39
CA VAL A 47 10.43 13.87 -11.21
C VAL A 47 10.17 15.38 -11.29
N LEU A 48 11.20 16.17 -11.60
CA LEU A 48 11.09 17.63 -11.65
C LEU A 48 10.21 18.12 -12.80
N ASP A 49 10.20 17.39 -13.91
CA ASP A 49 9.40 17.68 -15.10
C ASP A 49 8.13 16.79 -15.17
N TRP A 50 7.66 16.25 -14.03
CA TRP A 50 6.47 15.40 -14.00
C TRP A 50 5.25 16.16 -14.55
N PRO A 51 4.57 15.64 -15.60
CA PRO A 51 3.54 16.40 -16.31
C PRO A 51 2.16 16.32 -15.65
N GLY A 52 1.95 15.36 -14.76
CA GLY A 52 0.69 15.10 -14.07
C GLY A 52 0.50 15.93 -12.80
N GLU A 53 -0.25 15.40 -11.85
CA GLU A 53 -0.45 16.03 -10.53
C GLU A 53 0.35 15.23 -9.50
N PRO A 54 1.48 15.75 -8.99
CA PRO A 54 2.48 14.93 -8.32
C PRO A 54 2.00 14.26 -7.03
N VAL A 55 1.06 14.89 -6.30
CA VAL A 55 0.48 14.33 -5.07
C VAL A 55 -0.51 13.21 -5.39
N ALA A 56 -1.50 13.47 -6.26
CA ALA A 56 -2.51 12.51 -6.66
C ALA A 56 -1.93 11.34 -7.44
N ASP A 57 -0.90 11.59 -8.26
CA ASP A 57 -0.19 10.54 -8.94
C ASP A 57 0.66 9.75 -7.95
N ALA A 58 1.09 10.32 -6.82
CA ALA A 58 1.98 9.73 -5.82
C ALA A 58 3.44 9.58 -6.29
N VAL A 59 3.98 10.61 -6.96
CA VAL A 59 5.35 10.62 -7.50
C VAL A 59 6.40 10.36 -6.42
N VAL A 60 6.25 10.99 -5.26
CA VAL A 60 7.18 10.84 -4.14
C VAL A 60 7.22 9.38 -3.64
N LEU A 61 6.06 8.73 -3.50
CA LEU A 61 6.01 7.33 -3.09
C LEU A 61 6.66 6.38 -4.10
N ARG A 62 6.63 6.69 -5.40
CA ARG A 62 7.34 5.91 -6.42
C ARG A 62 8.85 5.96 -6.18
N LEU A 63 9.40 7.16 -6.04
CA LEU A 63 10.84 7.36 -5.83
C LEU A 63 11.31 6.77 -4.49
N VAL A 64 10.58 7.05 -3.40
CA VAL A 64 10.91 6.53 -2.07
C VAL A 64 10.81 5.01 -2.03
N GLY A 65 9.86 4.40 -2.74
CA GLY A 65 9.80 2.95 -2.93
C GLY A 65 11.05 2.39 -3.60
N GLY A 66 11.56 3.06 -4.63
CA GLY A 66 12.82 2.68 -5.29
C GLY A 66 14.04 2.80 -4.38
N LEU A 67 14.17 3.91 -3.64
CA LEU A 67 15.23 4.09 -2.65
C LEU A 67 15.17 3.02 -1.55
N HIS A 68 13.97 2.71 -1.06
CA HIS A 68 13.79 1.67 -0.07
C HIS A 68 14.12 0.28 -0.62
N ALA A 69 13.85 0.01 -1.90
CA ALA A 69 14.25 -1.24 -2.54
C ALA A 69 15.77 -1.40 -2.60
N LEU A 70 16.50 -0.32 -2.95
CA LEU A 70 17.96 -0.32 -2.94
C LEU A 70 18.53 -0.57 -1.53
N HIS A 71 17.96 0.08 -0.51
CA HIS A 71 18.31 -0.18 0.90
C HIS A 71 18.10 -1.65 1.26
N ARG A 72 16.91 -2.19 0.97
CA ARG A 72 16.57 -3.59 1.31
C ARG A 72 17.43 -4.61 0.57
N ALA A 73 17.97 -4.25 -0.58
CA ALA A 73 18.91 -5.06 -1.34
C ALA A 73 20.38 -4.85 -0.90
N GLY A 74 20.66 -3.92 0.02
CA GLY A 74 22.01 -3.63 0.51
C GLY A 74 22.93 -3.03 -0.55
N VAL A 75 22.37 -2.35 -1.55
CA VAL A 75 23.11 -1.88 -2.74
C VAL A 75 24.06 -0.72 -2.39
N ASP A 76 23.72 0.11 -1.41
CA ASP A 76 24.49 1.29 -1.03
C ASP A 76 24.54 1.46 0.49
N ALA A 77 25.74 1.54 1.05
CA ALA A 77 25.96 1.59 2.49
C ALA A 77 25.48 2.90 3.13
N ASP A 78 25.65 4.04 2.45
CA ASP A 78 25.20 5.33 2.98
C ASP A 78 23.67 5.40 2.98
N LEU A 79 23.05 4.88 1.90
CA LEU A 79 21.60 4.75 1.84
C LEU A 79 21.07 3.91 3.01
N SER A 80 21.72 2.79 3.32
CA SER A 80 21.32 1.96 4.46
C SER A 80 21.46 2.69 5.78
N ARG A 81 22.56 3.41 6.01
CA ARG A 81 22.72 4.24 7.21
C ARG A 81 21.62 5.31 7.36
N VAL A 82 21.11 5.86 6.25
CA VAL A 82 19.97 6.79 6.28
C VAL A 82 18.68 6.08 6.69
N PHE A 83 18.37 4.93 6.05
CA PHE A 83 17.14 4.17 6.33
C PHE A 83 17.13 3.49 7.71
N GLU A 84 18.30 3.16 8.25
CA GLU A 84 18.47 2.62 9.60
C GLU A 84 18.45 3.72 10.68
N GLY A 85 18.43 5.00 10.29
CA GLY A 85 18.46 6.13 11.21
C GLY A 85 19.82 6.39 11.86
N ALA A 86 20.90 5.79 11.33
CA ALA A 86 22.28 6.05 11.78
C ALA A 86 22.80 7.42 11.31
N VAL A 87 22.21 7.99 10.25
CA VAL A 87 22.46 9.35 9.78
C VAL A 87 21.15 10.12 9.81
N THR A 88 21.07 11.13 10.68
CA THR A 88 19.84 11.91 10.93
C THR A 88 19.95 13.38 10.60
N ASP A 89 21.18 13.91 10.48
CA ASP A 89 21.47 15.29 10.08
C ASP A 89 20.93 15.57 8.68
N ALA A 90 20.16 16.65 8.54
CA ALA A 90 19.42 16.93 7.31
C ALA A 90 20.33 17.15 6.10
N ALA A 91 21.44 17.86 6.27
CA ALA A 91 22.38 18.14 5.19
C ALA A 91 23.11 16.86 4.76
N ALA A 92 23.58 16.05 5.71
CA ALA A 92 24.23 14.78 5.43
C ALA A 92 23.29 13.80 4.71
N VAL A 93 22.03 13.70 5.13
CA VAL A 93 21.01 12.86 4.47
C VAL A 93 20.75 13.35 3.04
N ALA A 94 20.59 14.66 2.84
CA ALA A 94 20.36 15.21 1.50
C ALA A 94 21.54 14.95 0.55
N VAL A 95 22.78 15.12 1.01
CA VAL A 95 23.99 14.80 0.23
C VAL A 95 24.03 13.32 -0.15
N ALA A 96 23.78 12.42 0.82
CA ALA A 96 23.77 10.98 0.57
C ALA A 96 22.68 10.59 -0.46
N LEU A 97 21.45 11.08 -0.29
CA LEU A 97 20.35 10.76 -1.20
C LEU A 97 20.54 11.35 -2.60
N GLY A 98 21.07 12.57 -2.70
CA GLY A 98 21.42 13.17 -3.99
C GLY A 98 22.48 12.36 -4.75
N ARG A 99 23.51 11.87 -4.04
CA ARG A 99 24.49 10.93 -4.61
C ARG A 99 23.81 9.64 -5.06
N VAL A 100 23.04 8.99 -4.20
CA VAL A 100 22.35 7.73 -4.50
C VAL A 100 21.44 7.85 -5.73
N VAL A 101 20.70 8.95 -5.87
CA VAL A 101 19.84 9.17 -7.04
C VAL A 101 20.65 9.26 -8.33
N ARG A 102 21.85 9.85 -8.31
CA ARG A 102 22.74 9.90 -9.48
C ARG A 102 23.39 8.55 -9.76
N ASP A 103 23.96 7.92 -8.74
CA ASP A 103 24.74 6.68 -8.90
C ASP A 103 23.87 5.49 -9.28
N HIS A 104 22.61 5.47 -8.81
CA HIS A 104 21.65 4.37 -9.04
C HIS A 104 20.48 4.79 -9.95
N ASP A 105 20.70 5.79 -10.81
CA ASP A 105 19.67 6.39 -11.68
C ASP A 105 18.91 5.35 -12.51
N ALA A 106 19.64 4.44 -13.17
CA ALA A 106 19.05 3.39 -14.00
C ALA A 106 18.18 2.41 -13.21
N ALA A 107 18.48 2.17 -11.93
CA ALA A 107 17.70 1.29 -11.07
C ALA A 107 16.46 2.00 -10.51
N LEU A 108 16.51 3.33 -10.34
CA LEU A 108 15.42 4.14 -9.79
C LEU A 108 14.40 4.55 -10.84
N LEU A 109 14.83 4.87 -12.07
CA LEU A 109 13.96 5.40 -13.12
C LEU A 109 12.71 4.53 -13.37
N PRO A 110 12.78 3.18 -13.47
CA PRO A 110 11.61 2.32 -13.71
C PRO A 110 10.59 2.31 -12.57
N TRP A 111 10.92 2.85 -11.39
CA TRP A 111 9.94 2.99 -10.31
C TRP A 111 8.89 4.06 -10.61
N LEU A 112 9.18 4.98 -11.54
CA LEU A 112 8.29 6.07 -11.94
C LEU A 112 7.20 5.63 -12.94
N ASP A 113 7.33 4.45 -13.56
CA ASP A 113 6.46 4.00 -14.66
C ASP A 113 5.10 3.45 -14.20
N GLY A 114 5.04 2.93 -12.97
CA GLY A 114 3.85 2.26 -12.43
C GLY A 114 3.32 2.92 -11.16
N PRO A 115 2.02 2.78 -10.85
CA PRO A 115 1.48 3.28 -9.58
C PRO A 115 2.07 2.51 -8.39
N PRO A 116 2.32 3.17 -7.25
CA PRO A 116 2.73 2.48 -6.02
C PRO A 116 1.79 1.35 -5.64
N GLN A 117 2.35 0.21 -5.23
CA GLN A 117 1.59 -0.96 -4.80
C GLN A 117 1.65 -1.08 -3.28
N THR A 118 0.73 -0.42 -2.58
CA THR A 118 0.70 -0.37 -1.10
C THR A 118 -0.19 -1.48 -0.51
N ASN A 119 -0.13 -2.69 -1.05
CA ASN A 119 -0.95 -3.81 -0.59
C ASN A 119 -0.69 -4.07 0.90
N GLU A 120 -1.76 -4.08 1.69
CA GLU A 120 -1.67 -4.20 3.15
C GLU A 120 -2.77 -5.14 3.67
N PRO A 121 -2.44 -6.36 4.12
CA PRO A 121 -3.39 -7.29 4.73
C PRO A 121 -4.20 -6.69 5.87
N GLY A 122 -3.64 -5.76 6.64
CA GLY A 122 -4.34 -5.09 7.74
C GLY A 122 -5.61 -4.35 7.32
N ARG A 123 -5.77 -3.98 6.04
CA ARG A 123 -7.03 -3.39 5.54
C ARG A 123 -8.21 -4.36 5.64
N SER A 124 -7.95 -5.67 5.68
CA SER A 124 -9.01 -6.67 5.94
C SER A 124 -9.67 -6.50 7.30
N GLY A 125 -9.06 -5.83 8.28
CA GLY A 125 -9.68 -5.57 9.59
C GLY A 125 -10.94 -4.71 9.47
N ALA A 126 -10.86 -3.58 8.75
CA ALA A 126 -12.02 -2.73 8.50
C ALA A 126 -13.06 -3.41 7.59
N LEU A 127 -12.60 -4.19 6.60
CA LEU A 127 -13.49 -4.96 5.73
C LEU A 127 -14.27 -6.01 6.54
N MET A 128 -13.62 -6.71 7.46
CA MET A 128 -14.24 -7.72 8.33
C MET A 128 -15.37 -7.13 9.17
N LEU A 129 -15.21 -5.91 9.71
CA LEU A 129 -16.30 -5.22 10.41
C LEU A 129 -17.51 -4.97 9.52
N GLY A 130 -17.29 -4.62 8.25
CA GLY A 130 -18.36 -4.52 7.27
C GLY A 130 -19.06 -5.85 7.01
N LEU A 131 -18.31 -6.96 6.95
CA LEU A 131 -18.87 -8.30 6.77
C LEU A 131 -19.69 -8.75 8.00
N ILE A 132 -19.23 -8.45 9.22
CA ILE A 132 -19.96 -8.69 10.47
C ILE A 132 -21.30 -7.95 10.45
N ALA A 133 -21.31 -6.66 10.07
CA ALA A 133 -22.53 -5.88 9.98
C ALA A 133 -23.52 -6.43 8.93
N LEU A 134 -23.01 -6.93 7.79
CA LEU A 134 -23.84 -7.60 6.79
C LEU A 134 -24.40 -8.93 7.31
N ALA A 135 -23.59 -9.72 8.00
CA ALA A 135 -24.00 -11.00 8.57
C ALA A 135 -25.10 -10.82 9.63
N GLN A 136 -24.99 -9.79 10.47
CA GLN A 136 -26.03 -9.39 11.42
C GLN A 136 -27.36 -9.10 10.75
N ARG A 137 -27.32 -8.34 9.66
CA ARG A 137 -28.53 -7.83 9.01
C ARG A 137 -29.19 -8.86 8.08
N HIS A 138 -28.40 -9.73 7.47
CA HIS A 138 -28.85 -10.54 6.35
C HIS A 138 -28.53 -12.04 6.48
N GLY A 139 -27.93 -12.46 7.59
CA GLY A 139 -27.54 -13.84 7.85
C GLY A 139 -26.08 -14.13 7.53
N PRO A 140 -25.55 -15.25 8.03
CA PRO A 140 -24.11 -15.47 8.17
C PRO A 140 -23.35 -15.71 6.87
N LYS A 141 -24.04 -16.13 5.79
CA LYS A 141 -23.40 -16.58 4.55
C LYS A 141 -23.08 -15.42 3.61
N ILE A 142 -21.78 -15.20 3.40
CA ILE A 142 -21.24 -14.10 2.59
C ILE A 142 -20.44 -14.64 1.39
N GLU A 143 -20.75 -14.13 0.21
CA GLU A 143 -19.87 -14.21 -0.95
C GLU A 143 -19.16 -12.86 -1.16
N LEU A 144 -17.83 -12.89 -1.21
CA LEU A 144 -17.00 -11.71 -1.43
C LEU A 144 -16.45 -11.68 -2.86
N LEU A 145 -16.69 -10.57 -3.55
CA LEU A 145 -16.07 -10.25 -4.84
C LEU A 145 -15.34 -8.91 -4.73
N GLU A 146 -14.01 -8.96 -4.73
CA GLU A 146 -13.15 -7.76 -4.66
C GLU A 146 -12.78 -7.28 -6.07
N ILE A 147 -13.06 -6.01 -6.37
CA ILE A 147 -12.68 -5.36 -7.61
C ILE A 147 -11.47 -4.47 -7.32
N GLY A 148 -10.40 -4.63 -8.10
CA GLY A 148 -9.11 -4.00 -7.83
C GLY A 148 -8.27 -4.80 -6.84
N SER A 149 -8.30 -6.14 -6.93
CA SER A 149 -7.62 -7.03 -5.98
C SER A 149 -6.09 -6.97 -6.00
N SER A 150 -5.46 -6.32 -6.98
CA SER A 150 -4.03 -6.03 -7.13
C SER A 150 -3.10 -7.25 -6.92
N ALA A 151 -2.50 -7.43 -5.74
CA ALA A 151 -1.63 -8.57 -5.38
C ALA A 151 -2.40 -9.73 -4.72
N GLY A 152 -3.68 -9.54 -4.43
CA GLY A 152 -4.55 -10.56 -3.84
C GLY A 152 -4.42 -10.74 -2.33
N LEU A 153 -3.59 -9.94 -1.65
CA LEU A 153 -3.35 -10.12 -0.21
C LEU A 153 -4.61 -9.98 0.65
N ASN A 154 -5.58 -9.13 0.28
CA ASN A 154 -6.84 -9.02 1.02
C ASN A 154 -7.84 -10.13 0.71
N LEU A 155 -7.65 -10.89 -0.39
CA LEU A 155 -8.50 -12.03 -0.72
C LEU A 155 -8.29 -13.23 0.20
N LEU A 156 -7.24 -13.20 1.04
CA LEU A 156 -7.01 -14.17 2.10
C LEU A 156 -7.83 -13.85 3.38
N ILE A 157 -8.81 -12.93 3.31
CA ILE A 157 -9.61 -12.48 4.46
C ILE A 157 -10.31 -13.61 5.23
N ASP A 158 -10.71 -14.68 4.56
CA ASP A 158 -11.31 -15.89 5.16
C ASP A 158 -10.27 -16.81 5.82
N ARG A 159 -8.98 -16.50 5.67
CA ARG A 159 -7.84 -17.31 6.14
C ARG A 159 -6.98 -16.59 7.15
N TYR A 160 -7.22 -15.31 7.38
CA TYR A 160 -6.61 -14.55 8.45
C TYR A 160 -7.34 -14.79 9.77
N ARG A 161 -6.60 -14.70 10.87
CA ARG A 161 -7.17 -14.53 12.19
C ARG A 161 -7.40 -13.04 12.43
N PHE A 162 -8.48 -12.73 13.13
CA PHE A 162 -8.80 -11.38 13.58
C PHE A 162 -8.97 -11.35 15.09
N ASP A 163 -8.62 -10.21 15.67
CA ASP A 163 -8.95 -9.82 17.03
C ASP A 163 -9.48 -8.38 16.98
N LEU A 164 -10.81 -8.25 17.06
CA LEU A 164 -11.54 -7.00 16.83
C LEU A 164 -12.05 -6.45 18.17
N GLY A 165 -11.11 -5.98 18.99
CA GLY A 165 -11.39 -5.50 20.34
C GLY A 165 -11.67 -6.62 21.34
N GLY A 166 -11.01 -7.78 21.20
CA GLY A 166 -11.21 -8.96 22.01
C GLY A 166 -12.15 -10.01 21.38
N THR A 167 -12.85 -9.65 20.30
CA THR A 167 -13.73 -10.59 19.58
C THR A 167 -12.96 -11.28 18.45
N PRO A 168 -12.74 -12.61 18.53
CA PRO A 168 -11.98 -13.32 17.51
C PRO A 168 -12.84 -13.71 16.31
N TYR A 169 -12.26 -13.65 15.10
CA TYR A 169 -12.84 -14.21 13.87
C TYR A 169 -11.77 -14.93 13.05
N GLY A 170 -12.17 -15.94 12.26
CA GLY A 170 -11.28 -16.68 11.36
C GLY A 170 -10.50 -17.84 12.03
N PRO A 171 -9.65 -18.54 11.27
CA PRO A 171 -8.95 -19.75 11.74
C PRO A 171 -8.01 -19.46 12.91
N ALA A 172 -8.03 -20.32 13.94
CA ALA A 172 -7.23 -20.11 15.14
C ALA A 172 -5.72 -20.25 14.92
N ASP A 173 -5.34 -21.05 13.92
CA ASP A 173 -3.99 -21.42 13.51
C ASP A 173 -3.43 -20.56 12.36
N SER A 174 -4.15 -19.52 11.93
CA SER A 174 -3.65 -18.63 10.88
C SER A 174 -2.32 -17.97 11.29
N PRO A 175 -1.29 -18.01 10.43
CA PRO A 175 0.01 -17.40 10.71
C PRO A 175 -0.04 -15.87 10.67
N VAL A 176 -1.14 -15.29 10.16
CA VAL A 176 -1.41 -13.85 10.21
C VAL A 176 -2.60 -13.60 11.14
N THR A 177 -2.36 -12.79 12.17
CA THR A 177 -3.41 -12.20 13.01
C THR A 177 -3.50 -10.71 12.76
N ILE A 178 -4.67 -10.23 12.38
CA ILE A 178 -4.99 -8.82 12.20
C ILE A 178 -5.64 -8.30 13.48
N ARG A 179 -4.87 -7.49 14.22
CA ARG A 179 -5.29 -6.83 15.45
C ARG A 179 -5.13 -5.31 15.26
N PRO A 180 -6.16 -4.60 14.78
CA PRO A 180 -6.08 -3.15 14.66
C PRO A 180 -5.99 -2.50 16.05
N ALA A 181 -5.43 -1.30 16.13
CA ALA A 181 -5.60 -0.44 17.30
C ALA A 181 -7.11 -0.19 17.48
N TRP A 182 -7.64 -0.54 18.66
CA TRP A 182 -9.07 -0.58 18.90
C TRP A 182 -9.46 0.42 19.99
N THR A 183 -10.50 1.20 19.73
CA THR A 183 -11.11 2.11 20.69
C THR A 183 -12.62 1.92 20.67
N GLY A 184 -13.23 1.89 21.86
CA GLY A 184 -14.67 1.61 22.02
C GLY A 184 -14.99 0.13 22.26
N PRO A 185 -16.29 -0.24 22.22
CA PRO A 185 -16.74 -1.60 22.52
C PRO A 185 -16.16 -2.65 21.55
N PRO A 186 -16.01 -3.91 21.98
CA PRO A 186 -15.64 -5.02 21.09
C PRO A 186 -16.58 -5.14 19.89
N ALA A 187 -16.07 -5.69 18.78
CA ALA A 187 -16.95 -6.04 17.67
C ALA A 187 -18.01 -7.05 18.12
N PRO A 188 -19.26 -6.98 17.62
CA PRO A 188 -20.27 -7.97 17.93
C PRO A 188 -19.80 -9.38 17.58
N SER A 189 -20.12 -10.36 18.42
CA SER A 189 -19.88 -11.77 18.15
C SER A 189 -21.11 -12.37 17.48
N VAL A 190 -21.02 -12.62 16.17
CA VAL A 190 -22.10 -13.20 15.37
C VAL A 190 -21.56 -14.29 14.44
N PRO A 191 -22.39 -15.27 14.06
CA PRO A 191 -21.99 -16.24 13.06
C PRO A 191 -21.65 -15.54 11.74
N LEU A 192 -20.48 -15.87 11.19
CA LEU A 192 -20.01 -15.39 9.89
C LEU A 192 -19.39 -16.57 9.14
N ASP A 193 -19.89 -16.82 7.93
CA ASP A 193 -19.49 -17.92 7.06
C ASP A 193 -19.17 -17.33 5.67
N ILE A 194 -17.88 -17.13 5.38
CA ILE A 194 -17.42 -16.63 4.09
C ILE A 194 -17.33 -17.82 3.13
N VAL A 195 -18.40 -18.07 2.38
CA VAL A 195 -18.54 -19.26 1.53
C VAL A 195 -17.75 -19.16 0.22
N SER A 196 -17.34 -17.96 -0.17
CA SER A 196 -16.48 -17.74 -1.34
C SER A 196 -15.79 -16.39 -1.28
N VAL A 197 -14.52 -16.37 -1.69
CA VAL A 197 -13.75 -15.15 -1.94
C VAL A 197 -13.17 -15.19 -3.36
N ARG A 198 -13.46 -14.17 -4.17
CA ARG A 198 -12.97 -14.04 -5.54
C ARG A 198 -12.46 -12.63 -5.81
N GLY A 199 -11.38 -12.53 -6.58
CA GLY A 199 -10.77 -11.26 -6.96
C GLY A 199 -10.80 -11.00 -8.46
N CYS A 200 -10.95 -9.73 -8.80
CA CYS A 200 -10.85 -9.24 -10.17
C CYS A 200 -9.95 -8.00 -10.19
N ASP A 201 -9.04 -7.92 -11.15
CA ASP A 201 -8.17 -6.75 -11.35
C ASP A 201 -7.87 -6.52 -12.83
N ILE A 202 -7.69 -5.25 -13.23
CA ILE A 202 -7.30 -4.88 -14.60
C ILE A 202 -5.83 -5.20 -14.88
N ASN A 203 -4.99 -5.12 -13.86
CA ASN A 203 -3.56 -5.41 -13.87
C ASN A 203 -3.19 -6.26 -12.64
N PRO A 204 -3.65 -7.53 -12.57
CA PRO A 204 -3.31 -8.40 -11.45
C PRO A 204 -1.80 -8.62 -11.44
N ILE A 205 -1.19 -8.45 -10.27
CA ILE A 205 0.23 -8.78 -10.04
C ILE A 205 0.32 -10.07 -9.24
N ASP A 206 1.29 -10.90 -9.63
CA ASP A 206 1.58 -12.16 -8.96
C ASP A 206 2.56 -11.92 -7.82
N ALA A 207 2.05 -11.91 -6.59
CA ALA A 207 2.86 -11.69 -5.40
C ALA A 207 3.77 -12.89 -5.06
N THR A 208 3.58 -14.04 -5.71
CA THR A 208 4.42 -15.23 -5.49
C THR A 208 5.73 -15.18 -6.27
N ASP A 209 5.82 -14.32 -7.30
CA ASP A 209 7.08 -13.96 -7.94
C ASP A 209 7.97 -13.20 -6.94
N PRO A 210 9.19 -13.69 -6.65
CA PRO A 210 10.14 -13.03 -5.74
C PRO A 210 10.42 -11.57 -6.08
N ALA A 211 10.46 -11.19 -7.37
CA ALA A 211 10.73 -9.82 -7.80
C ALA A 211 9.53 -8.91 -7.48
N VAL A 212 8.30 -9.40 -7.71
CA VAL A 212 7.07 -8.67 -7.34
C VAL A 212 6.95 -8.58 -5.83
N ALA A 213 7.23 -9.65 -5.10
CA ALA A 213 7.25 -9.66 -3.64
C ALA A 213 8.25 -8.63 -3.07
N ALA A 214 9.45 -8.57 -3.64
CA ALA A 214 10.46 -7.59 -3.27
C ALA A 214 9.97 -6.16 -3.51
N ARG A 215 9.33 -5.91 -4.66
CA ARG A 215 8.73 -4.60 -5.00
C ARG A 215 7.59 -4.21 -4.06
N LEU A 216 6.67 -5.12 -3.75
CA LEU A 216 5.58 -4.87 -2.79
C LEU A 216 6.13 -4.49 -1.42
N ALA A 217 7.13 -5.22 -0.95
CA ALA A 217 7.75 -4.98 0.33
C ALA A 217 8.57 -3.66 0.37
N ALA A 218 9.02 -3.14 -0.78
CA ALA A 218 9.68 -1.83 -0.84
C ALA A 218 8.71 -0.66 -0.61
N TYR A 219 7.41 -0.84 -0.86
CA TYR A 219 6.37 0.14 -0.50
C TYR A 219 5.85 0.03 0.93
N VAL A 220 6.40 -0.89 1.74
CA VAL A 220 6.19 -0.93 3.18
C VAL A 220 7.31 -0.13 3.84
N TRP A 221 6.98 0.89 4.62
CA TRP A 221 7.98 1.77 5.20
C TRP A 221 8.84 1.07 6.26
N PRO A 222 10.13 1.43 6.37
CA PRO A 222 11.04 0.87 7.40
C PRO A 222 10.52 1.10 8.82
N ASP A 223 9.75 2.17 9.03
CA ASP A 223 9.13 2.54 10.30
C ASP A 223 8.05 1.54 10.78
N THR A 224 7.63 0.60 9.92
CA THR A 224 6.54 -0.36 10.21
C THR A 224 6.99 -1.82 9.98
N PRO A 225 7.96 -2.33 10.76
CA PRO A 225 8.52 -3.69 10.57
C PRO A 225 7.46 -4.80 10.74
N GLU A 226 6.49 -4.61 11.63
CA GLU A 226 5.37 -5.53 11.83
C GLU A 226 4.44 -5.59 10.60
N ARG A 227 4.30 -4.47 9.89
CA ARG A 227 3.59 -4.41 8.61
C ARG A 227 4.33 -5.22 7.54
N LEU A 228 5.65 -5.06 7.47
CA LEU A 228 6.48 -5.82 6.52
C LEU A 228 6.42 -7.33 6.80
N ALA A 229 6.48 -7.73 8.07
CA ALA A 229 6.33 -9.11 8.48
C ALA A 229 4.98 -9.69 8.03
N ARG A 230 3.86 -8.99 8.29
CA ARG A 230 2.53 -9.43 7.83
C ARG A 230 2.47 -9.59 6.31
N VAL A 231 2.97 -8.62 5.54
CA VAL A 231 2.97 -8.70 4.07
C VAL A 231 3.72 -9.93 3.59
N ARG A 232 4.92 -10.19 4.14
CA ARG A 232 5.72 -11.38 3.80
C ARG A 232 5.00 -12.69 4.13
N THR A 233 4.40 -12.79 5.32
CA THR A 233 3.65 -13.98 5.71
C THR A 233 2.42 -14.19 4.82
N ALA A 234 1.69 -13.11 4.49
CA ALA A 234 0.55 -13.17 3.57
C ALA A 234 0.95 -13.61 2.14
N ILE A 235 2.11 -13.14 1.65
CA ILE A 235 2.67 -13.60 0.37
C ILE A 235 2.97 -15.11 0.42
N ALA A 236 3.57 -15.61 1.51
CA ALA A 236 3.82 -17.04 1.68
C ALA A 236 2.50 -17.85 1.72
N MET A 237 1.45 -17.31 2.37
CA MET A 237 0.13 -17.94 2.38
C MET A 237 -0.48 -18.04 0.97
N LEU A 238 -0.31 -17.01 0.11
CA LEU A 238 -0.76 -17.06 -1.28
C LEU A 238 -0.10 -18.21 -2.05
N GLY A 239 1.20 -18.42 -1.86
CA GLY A 239 1.94 -19.51 -2.51
C GLY A 239 1.49 -20.91 -2.08
N ALA A 240 1.09 -21.08 -0.81
CA ALA A 240 0.65 -22.36 -0.29
C ALA A 240 -0.77 -22.74 -0.77
N ARG A 241 -1.70 -21.77 -0.76
CA ARG A 241 -3.06 -21.91 -1.28
C ARG A 241 -3.52 -20.53 -1.78
N GLY A 242 -3.55 -20.27 -3.08
CA GLY A 242 -4.09 -19.02 -3.62
C GLY A 242 -5.63 -19.03 -3.72
N PRO A 243 -6.34 -17.90 -3.56
CA PRO A 243 -7.75 -17.78 -3.96
C PRO A 243 -7.90 -17.67 -5.49
N ASP A 244 -9.11 -17.91 -6.06
CA ASP A 244 -9.37 -17.70 -7.49
C ASP A 244 -9.27 -16.19 -7.82
N ARG A 245 -8.31 -15.83 -8.68
CA ARG A 245 -8.04 -14.47 -9.14
C ARG A 245 -8.07 -14.44 -10.66
N ARG A 246 -8.88 -13.53 -11.22
CA ARG A 246 -9.02 -13.39 -12.67
C ARG A 246 -8.63 -11.99 -13.13
N ARG A 247 -8.03 -11.91 -14.31
CA ARG A 247 -7.84 -10.64 -15.02
C ARG A 247 -9.18 -10.16 -15.56
N ALA A 248 -9.54 -8.91 -15.27
CA ALA A 248 -10.71 -8.26 -15.85
C ALA A 248 -10.39 -7.86 -17.30
N PRO A 249 -11.24 -8.16 -18.30
CA PRO A 249 -11.20 -7.40 -19.53
C PRO A 249 -11.49 -5.92 -19.23
N GLU A 250 -10.77 -5.01 -19.88
CA GLU A 250 -10.77 -3.54 -19.66
C GLU A 250 -12.18 -2.93 -19.58
N ALA A 251 -13.15 -3.51 -20.29
CA ALA A 251 -14.56 -3.11 -20.33
C ALA A 251 -15.48 -3.77 -19.27
N SER A 252 -14.97 -4.59 -18.35
CA SER A 252 -15.81 -5.45 -17.48
C SER A 252 -16.01 -4.95 -16.05
N ARG A 253 -16.53 -3.72 -15.91
CA ARG A 253 -17.21 -3.33 -14.65
C ARG A 253 -18.43 -4.23 -14.33
N SER A 254 -18.94 -4.99 -15.31
CA SER A 254 -20.21 -5.73 -15.23
C SER A 254 -20.14 -7.27 -15.40
N ARG A 255 -19.06 -7.86 -15.96
CA ARG A 255 -19.02 -9.31 -16.29
C ARG A 255 -18.51 -10.24 -15.19
N CYS A 256 -17.76 -9.76 -14.20
CA CYS A 256 -17.39 -10.60 -13.03
C CYS A 256 -18.59 -10.97 -12.12
N ALA A 257 -19.80 -10.50 -12.45
CA ALA A 257 -21.01 -10.68 -11.67
C ALA A 257 -21.86 -11.92 -12.04
N ARG A 258 -21.46 -12.73 -13.03
CA ARG A 258 -22.32 -13.84 -13.54
C ARG A 258 -21.86 -15.22 -13.04
N ALA A 259 -22.30 -15.58 -11.84
CA ALA A 259 -22.55 -16.96 -11.43
C ALA A 259 -23.60 -16.93 -10.30
N PRO A 260 -24.76 -17.61 -10.42
CA PRO A 260 -25.79 -17.62 -9.38
C PRO A 260 -25.53 -18.73 -8.34
N VAL A 261 -25.67 -18.40 -7.06
CA VAL A 261 -25.98 -19.39 -5.99
C VAL A 261 -27.07 -18.77 -5.11
N ALA A 262 -28.08 -19.56 -4.77
CA ALA A 262 -29.21 -19.12 -3.99
C ALA A 262 -28.81 -18.90 -2.51
N ARG A 263 -29.25 -17.76 -1.93
CA ARG A 263 -29.18 -17.40 -0.49
C ARG A 263 -27.80 -17.02 0.10
N ALA A 264 -27.01 -16.20 -0.59
CA ALA A 264 -25.84 -15.52 0.00
C ALA A 264 -25.89 -14.00 -0.22
N CYS A 265 -25.44 -13.23 0.78
CA CYS A 265 -25.26 -11.79 0.62
C CYS A 265 -23.99 -11.47 -0.18
N ARG A 266 -24.11 -10.58 -1.17
CA ARG A 266 -22.99 -10.16 -2.02
C ARG A 266 -22.44 -8.82 -1.56
N ALA A 267 -21.23 -8.84 -1.01
CA ALA A 267 -20.48 -7.62 -0.70
C ALA A 267 -19.57 -7.25 -1.88
N ARG A 268 -19.65 -5.98 -2.32
CA ARG A 268 -18.69 -5.38 -3.28
C ARG A 268 -17.87 -4.34 -2.55
N HIS A 269 -16.60 -4.62 -2.34
CA HIS A 269 -15.66 -3.63 -1.83
C HIS A 269 -14.99 -2.90 -3.00
N ARG A 270 -14.97 -1.57 -2.93
CA ARG A 270 -14.18 -0.71 -3.81
C ARG A 270 -13.19 0.06 -2.92
N PRO A 271 -11.88 -0.04 -3.14
CA PRO A 271 -10.95 0.85 -2.47
C PRO A 271 -11.28 2.30 -2.87
N ARG A 272 -11.45 3.19 -1.89
CA ARG A 272 -11.52 4.64 -2.16
C ARG A 272 -10.12 5.12 -2.53
N ALA A 273 -10.04 6.02 -3.51
CA ALA A 273 -8.84 6.80 -3.77
C ALA A 273 -8.45 7.60 -2.51
N ALA A 274 -7.16 7.91 -2.38
CA ALA A 274 -6.62 8.70 -1.27
C ALA A 274 -7.45 9.98 -1.02
N PRO A 275 -7.58 10.44 0.24
CA PRO A 275 -8.31 11.66 0.55
C PRO A 275 -7.69 12.85 -0.20
N ARG A 276 -8.54 13.68 -0.82
CA ARG A 276 -8.10 14.95 -1.39
C ARG A 276 -7.55 15.86 -0.28
N PRO A 277 -6.46 16.61 -0.53
CA PRO A 277 -5.96 17.56 0.46
C PRO A 277 -7.03 18.62 0.79
N PRO A 278 -7.01 19.18 2.00
CA PRO A 278 -7.92 20.26 2.37
C PRO A 278 -7.69 21.44 1.43
N GLY A 279 -8.77 21.90 0.78
CA GLY A 279 -8.72 23.02 -0.14
C GLY A 279 -8.21 24.27 0.56
N ARG A 280 -7.26 24.98 -0.06
CA ARG A 280 -6.84 26.29 0.40
C ARG A 280 -8.04 27.23 0.30
N SER A 281 -8.49 27.74 1.44
CA SER A 281 -9.40 28.87 1.52
C SER A 281 -8.71 30.08 0.89
N HIS A 282 -9.13 30.46 -0.31
CA HIS A 282 -8.85 31.79 -0.83
C HIS A 282 -9.55 32.81 0.07
N GLN A 283 -8.77 33.51 0.90
CA GLN A 283 -9.16 34.83 1.38
C GLN A 283 -8.88 35.82 0.26
N SER A 284 -9.95 36.29 -0.36
CA SER A 284 -9.94 37.44 -1.25
C SER A 284 -9.72 38.69 -0.40
N GLY A 285 -8.61 39.39 -0.62
CA GLY A 285 -8.49 40.82 -0.38
C GLY A 285 -8.80 41.57 -1.66
#